data_AF-A0A8X6U7N4-F1
#
_entry.id   AF-A0A8X6U7N4-F1
#
_cell.length_a   1.000
_cell.length_b   1.000
_cell.length_c   1.000
_cell.angle_alpha   90.00
_cell.angle_beta   90.00
_cell.angle_gamma   90.00
#
_symmetry.space_group_name_H-M   'P 1'
#
loop_
_entity.id
_entity.type
_entity.pdbx_description
1 polymer ?
#
loop_
_entity_poly.entity_id
_entity_poly.type
_entity_poly.pdbx_seq_one_letter_code
_entity_poly.pdbx_strand_id
1 'polypeptide(L)'
;MGNSPRFSTPGYPQSNGLVEKFVLGVMGFYRAYIPNYAEISTPLTEVTSLATPNANLPFQVHCDASDYGVGCCLTQQDAEGIYGPIAFATQKFIATQKNWASIEKEACEVLYGLISLTNGFTVPRWRSFLIIILLST
;
A
#
# COMPACT_ATOMS: atom_id res chain seq x y z
N MET A 1 -42.22 4.92 -14.89
CA MET A 1 -41.22 5.99 -14.70
C MET A 1 -41.05 6.21 -13.20
N GLY A 2 -40.31 5.34 -12.52
CA GLY A 2 -39.98 5.52 -11.10
C GLY A 2 -38.61 6.14 -11.02
N ASN A 3 -38.51 7.39 -10.58
CA ASN A 3 -37.22 8.02 -10.34
C ASN A 3 -36.56 7.29 -9.16
N SER A 4 -35.47 6.58 -9.42
CA SER A 4 -34.62 6.06 -8.36
C SER A 4 -34.10 7.24 -7.52
N PRO A 5 -34.05 7.11 -6.19
CA PRO A 5 -33.52 8.18 -5.35
C PRO A 5 -32.06 8.41 -5.74
N ARG A 6 -31.77 9.57 -6.32
CA ARG A 6 -30.40 10.04 -6.55
C ARG A 6 -29.81 10.32 -5.18
N PHE A 7 -29.19 9.30 -4.59
CA PHE A 7 -28.36 9.44 -3.42
C PHE A 7 -27.23 10.40 -3.80
N SER A 8 -27.27 11.64 -3.27
CA SER A 8 -26.21 12.62 -3.48
C SER A 8 -24.94 12.05 -2.84
N THR A 9 -24.01 11.62 -3.68
CA THR A 9 -22.76 11.02 -3.23
C THR A 9 -21.92 12.07 -2.49
N PRO A 10 -21.50 11.80 -1.24
CA PRO A 10 -20.43 12.59 -0.62
C PRO A 10 -19.20 12.56 -1.53
N GLY A 11 -18.50 13.69 -1.61
CA GLY A 11 -17.30 13.84 -2.43
C GLY A 11 -16.24 12.79 -2.06
N TYR A 12 -15.60 12.23 -3.07
CA TYR A 12 -14.54 11.24 -2.92
C TYR A 12 -13.23 11.94 -2.51
N PRO A 13 -12.49 11.47 -1.49
CA PRO A 13 -11.14 11.96 -1.21
C PRO A 13 -10.22 11.61 -2.38
N GLN A 14 -9.56 12.61 -2.98
CA GLN A 14 -8.72 12.42 -4.16
C GLN A 14 -7.46 11.63 -3.81
N SER A 15 -7.28 10.51 -4.50
CA SER A 15 -6.20 9.55 -4.26
C SER A 15 -4.94 9.81 -5.08
N ASN A 16 -3.78 9.75 -4.44
CA ASN A 16 -2.48 10.03 -5.07
C ASN A 16 -1.66 8.75 -5.37
N GLY A 17 -2.09 7.57 -4.91
CA GLY A 17 -1.31 6.31 -5.00
C GLY A 17 -2.01 5.09 -5.62
N LEU A 18 -1.23 4.08 -6.04
CA LEU A 18 -1.74 2.83 -6.64
C LEU A 18 -2.41 1.88 -5.62
N VAL A 19 -1.90 1.80 -4.39
CA VAL A 19 -2.53 0.98 -3.33
C VAL A 19 -3.74 1.67 -2.72
N GLU A 20 -3.74 3.00 -2.67
CA GLU A 20 -4.94 3.76 -2.37
C GLU A 20 -6.05 3.41 -3.36
N LYS A 21 -5.76 3.27 -4.66
CA LYS A 21 -6.72 2.79 -5.67
C LYS A 21 -7.16 1.33 -5.47
N PHE A 22 -6.30 0.44 -4.97
CA PHE A 22 -6.67 -0.93 -4.66
C PHE A 22 -7.60 -1.00 -3.44
N VAL A 23 -7.20 -0.37 -2.33
CA VAL A 23 -8.00 -0.29 -1.10
C VAL A 23 -9.31 0.43 -1.40
N LEU A 24 -9.27 1.62 -2.02
CA LEU A 24 -10.47 2.36 -2.44
C LEU A 24 -11.30 1.60 -3.49
N GLY A 25 -10.69 0.72 -4.28
CA GLY A 25 -11.39 -0.16 -5.22
C GLY A 25 -12.21 -1.25 -4.51
N VAL A 26 -11.59 -1.95 -3.55
CA VAL A 26 -12.28 -2.94 -2.68
C VAL A 26 -13.36 -2.24 -1.85
N MET A 27 -13.02 -1.11 -1.27
CA MET A 27 -13.93 -0.24 -0.50
C MET A 27 -15.08 0.30 -1.36
N GLY A 28 -14.80 0.64 -2.61
CA GLY A 28 -15.79 1.06 -3.59
C GLY A 28 -16.84 0.00 -3.90
N PHE A 29 -16.49 -1.28 -3.83
CA PHE A 29 -17.44 -2.38 -4.00
C PHE A 29 -18.49 -2.42 -2.88
N TYR A 30 -18.08 -2.19 -1.63
CA TYR A 30 -18.98 -2.22 -0.46
C TYR A 30 -19.82 -0.95 -0.28
N ARG A 31 -19.46 0.14 -0.97
CA ARG A 31 -20.14 1.44 -0.92
C ARG A 31 -21.66 1.36 -1.14
N ALA A 32 -22.12 0.48 -2.02
CA ALA A 32 -23.54 0.37 -2.36
C ALA A 32 -24.38 -0.31 -1.26
N TYR A 33 -23.73 -1.02 -0.34
CA TYR A 33 -24.40 -1.86 0.66
C TYR A 33 -24.43 -1.25 2.05
N ILE A 34 -23.61 -0.24 2.31
CA ILE A 34 -23.43 0.35 3.64
C ILE A 34 -23.89 1.83 3.62
N PRO A 35 -24.93 2.20 4.39
CA PRO A 35 -25.29 3.60 4.55
C PRO A 35 -24.18 4.37 5.29
N ASN A 36 -23.98 5.64 4.95
CA ASN A 36 -22.92 6.50 5.52
C ASN A 36 -21.50 5.94 5.37
N TYR A 37 -21.25 5.17 4.31
CA TYR A 37 -19.95 4.58 3.99
C TYR A 37 -18.76 5.55 4.10
N ALA A 38 -18.96 6.81 3.68
CA ALA A 38 -17.92 7.83 3.68
C ALA A 38 -17.31 8.01 5.08
N GLU A 39 -18.12 8.17 6.12
CA GLU A 39 -17.68 8.39 7.51
C GLU A 39 -16.82 7.23 8.04
N ILE A 40 -17.14 6.00 7.63
CA ILE A 40 -16.43 4.79 8.03
C ILE A 40 -15.09 4.69 7.27
N SER A 41 -15.04 5.16 6.03
CA SER A 41 -13.85 5.09 5.18
C SER A 41 -12.87 6.25 5.38
N THR A 42 -13.31 7.41 5.88
CA THR A 42 -12.48 8.59 6.12
C THR A 42 -11.19 8.29 6.91
N PRO A 43 -11.24 7.66 8.10
CA PRO A 43 -10.02 7.38 8.86
C PRO A 43 -9.06 6.44 8.11
N LEU A 44 -9.61 5.53 7.30
CA LEU A 44 -8.80 4.63 6.48
C LEU A 44 -8.13 5.37 5.33
N THR A 45 -8.81 6.32 4.70
CA THR A 45 -8.22 7.15 3.65
C THR A 45 -7.13 8.07 4.20
N GLU A 46 -7.33 8.64 5.40
CA GLU A 46 -6.32 9.47 6.05
C GLU A 46 -5.04 8.68 6.33
N VAL A 47 -5.14 7.47 6.88
CA VAL A 47 -3.95 6.65 7.17
C VAL A 47 -3.29 6.04 5.93
N THR A 48 -4.01 5.95 4.81
CA THR A 48 -3.48 5.46 3.53
C THR A 48 -3.04 6.56 2.57
N SER A 49 -3.22 7.83 2.97
CA SER A 49 -2.77 8.98 2.21
C SER A 49 -1.25 8.99 2.14
N LEU A 50 -0.72 9.15 0.92
CA LEU A 50 0.73 9.13 0.71
C LEU A 50 1.40 10.37 1.31
N ALA A 51 2.39 10.15 2.15
CA ALA A 51 3.27 11.16 2.69
C ALA A 51 4.28 11.64 1.65
N THR A 52 4.73 12.90 1.80
CA THR A 52 5.76 13.46 0.91
C THR A 52 7.12 12.88 1.30
N PRO A 53 7.89 12.31 0.35
CA PRO A 53 9.19 11.74 0.65
C PRO A 53 10.19 12.83 1.07
N ASN A 54 10.91 12.61 2.17
CA ASN A 54 11.99 13.49 2.59
C ASN A 54 13.32 12.73 2.57
N ALA A 55 14.19 13.08 1.63
CA ALA A 55 15.46 12.40 1.39
C ALA A 55 16.46 12.45 2.57
N ASN A 56 16.20 13.25 3.60
CA ASN A 56 17.09 13.40 4.76
C ASN A 56 16.77 12.45 5.92
N LEU A 57 15.62 11.77 5.92
CA LEU A 57 15.27 10.80 6.96
C LEU A 57 15.42 9.36 6.41
N PRO A 58 15.63 8.37 7.29
CA PRO A 58 15.76 6.98 6.85
C PRO A 58 14.43 6.44 6.30
N PHE A 59 14.52 5.75 5.18
CA PHE A 59 13.42 4.99 4.61
C PHE A 59 13.35 3.61 5.23
N GLN A 60 12.13 3.12 5.46
CA GLN A 60 11.85 1.76 5.91
C GLN A 60 11.00 1.05 4.88
N VAL A 61 11.31 -0.23 4.65
CA VAL A 61 10.56 -1.03 3.69
C VAL A 61 9.93 -2.18 4.47
N HIS A 62 8.60 -2.20 4.46
CA HIS A 62 7.81 -3.30 4.99
C HIS A 62 7.35 -4.13 3.82
N CYS A 63 7.59 -5.43 3.89
CA CYS A 63 7.15 -6.31 2.85
C CYS A 63 6.44 -7.53 3.47
N ASP A 64 5.50 -8.09 2.70
CA ASP A 64 4.76 -9.30 3.03
C ASP A 64 4.50 -10.13 1.76
N ALA A 65 4.61 -11.45 1.89
CA ALA A 65 4.37 -12.41 0.83
C ALA A 65 3.21 -13.33 1.21
N SER A 66 2.31 -13.49 0.24
CA SER A 66 1.22 -14.44 0.31
C SER A 66 1.39 -15.51 -0.77
N ASP A 67 0.56 -16.55 -0.73
CA ASP A 67 0.48 -17.54 -1.80
C ASP A 67 0.06 -16.97 -3.17
N TYR A 68 -0.51 -15.76 -3.19
CA TYR A 68 -1.03 -15.13 -4.40
C TYR A 68 -0.10 -14.09 -4.99
N GLY A 69 0.80 -13.51 -4.20
CA GLY A 69 1.66 -12.41 -4.61
C GLY A 69 2.37 -11.74 -3.44
N VAL A 70 3.15 -10.74 -3.77
CA VAL A 70 3.96 -9.94 -2.83
C VAL A 70 3.41 -8.52 -2.74
N GLY A 71 3.50 -7.97 -1.54
CA GLY A 71 3.19 -6.58 -1.24
C GLY A 71 4.34 -5.92 -0.51
N CYS A 72 4.66 -4.69 -0.88
CA CYS A 72 5.72 -3.89 -0.29
C CYS A 72 5.22 -2.47 -0.06
N CYS A 73 5.56 -1.91 1.09
CA CYS A 73 5.26 -0.54 1.50
C CYS A 73 6.55 0.16 1.90
N LEU A 74 6.85 1.27 1.24
CA LEU A 74 7.88 2.22 1.64
C LEU A 74 7.25 3.17 2.66
N THR A 75 7.80 3.20 3.87
CA THR A 75 7.40 4.11 4.93
C THR A 75 8.58 4.98 5.34
N GLN A 76 8.27 6.09 5.97
CA GLN A 76 9.26 6.97 6.55
C GLN A 76 8.74 7.47 7.89
N GLN A 77 9.62 7.54 8.87
CA GLN A 77 9.29 8.05 10.19
C GLN A 77 9.50 9.56 10.21
N ASP A 78 8.45 10.31 10.54
CA ASP A 78 8.51 11.76 10.72
C ASP A 78 9.18 12.16 12.03
N ALA A 79 9.43 13.46 12.24
CA ALA A 79 10.08 13.99 13.44
C ALA A 79 9.31 13.67 14.73
N GLU A 80 8.00 13.49 14.62
CA GLU A 80 7.07 13.13 15.68
C GLU A 80 7.02 11.62 15.95
N GLY A 81 7.75 10.81 15.20
CA GLY A 81 7.84 9.36 15.36
C GLY A 81 6.71 8.57 14.68
N ILE A 82 5.84 9.25 13.93
CA ILE A 82 4.73 8.64 13.17
C ILE A 82 5.25 8.14 11.81
N TYR A 83 4.77 6.98 11.37
CA TYR A 83 5.12 6.40 10.08
C TYR A 83 4.15 6.86 8.98
N GLY A 84 4.68 7.62 8.01
CA GLY A 84 3.95 8.00 6.80
C GLY A 84 4.23 7.02 5.65
N PRO A 85 3.20 6.46 4.98
CA PRO A 85 3.41 5.64 3.80
C PRO A 85 3.79 6.53 2.60
N ILE A 86 4.89 6.24 1.92
CA ILE A 86 5.40 7.03 0.78
C ILE A 86 5.02 6.41 -0.54
N ALA A 87 5.19 5.10 -0.63
CA ALA A 87 4.95 4.37 -1.85
C ALA A 87 4.55 2.93 -1.53
N PHE A 88 3.83 2.33 -2.46
CA PHE A 88 3.48 0.92 -2.37
C PHE A 88 3.78 0.25 -3.70
N ALA A 89 4.24 -0.99 -3.62
CA ALA A 89 4.47 -1.86 -4.75
C ALA A 89 3.85 -3.22 -4.48
N THR A 90 3.17 -3.81 -5.46
CA THR A 90 2.56 -5.12 -5.33
C THR A 90 2.71 -5.88 -6.63
N GLN A 91 3.03 -7.17 -6.56
CA GLN A 91 3.09 -8.04 -7.73
C GLN A 91 2.36 -9.34 -7.47
N LYS A 92 1.49 -9.71 -8.42
CA LYS A 92 0.83 -11.01 -8.41
C LYS A 92 1.78 -12.10 -8.92
N PHE A 93 1.84 -13.22 -8.23
CA PHE A 93 2.65 -14.36 -8.65
C PHE A 93 2.05 -15.06 -9.88
N ILE A 94 2.93 -15.44 -10.81
CA ILE A 94 2.59 -16.36 -11.91
C ILE A 94 2.44 -17.79 -11.40
N ALA A 95 1.80 -18.67 -12.17
CA ALA A 95 1.53 -20.06 -11.76
C ALA A 95 2.77 -20.80 -11.23
N THR A 96 3.93 -20.57 -11.85
CA THR A 96 5.21 -21.15 -11.41
C THR A 96 5.64 -20.63 -10.04
N GLN A 97 5.52 -19.32 -9.81
CA GLN A 97 5.94 -18.67 -8.57
C GLN A 97 5.06 -19.03 -7.38
N LYS A 98 3.79 -19.34 -7.62
CA LYS A 98 2.87 -19.79 -6.56
C LYS A 98 3.31 -21.10 -5.91
N ASN A 99 3.99 -21.95 -6.68
CA ASN A 99 4.47 -23.26 -6.24
C ASN A 99 5.86 -23.20 -5.57
N TRP A 100 6.46 -22.02 -5.44
CA TRP A 100 7.71 -21.84 -4.71
C TRP A 100 7.53 -22.07 -3.21
N ALA A 101 8.63 -22.45 -2.54
CA ALA A 101 8.67 -22.56 -1.10
C ALA A 101 8.50 -21.18 -0.44
N SER A 102 7.99 -21.13 0.80
CA SER A 102 7.77 -19.86 1.51
C SER A 102 9.03 -18.98 1.57
N ILE A 103 10.20 -19.60 1.80
CA ILE A 103 11.49 -18.89 1.83
C ILE A 103 11.85 -18.23 0.48
N GLU A 104 11.50 -18.87 -0.63
CA GLU A 104 11.74 -18.33 -1.97
C GLU A 104 10.78 -17.17 -2.28
N LYS A 105 9.53 -17.26 -1.78
CA LYS A 105 8.54 -16.19 -1.87
C LYS A 105 8.97 -14.95 -1.07
N GLU A 106 9.42 -15.14 0.16
CA GLU A 106 9.97 -14.07 1.02
C GLU A 106 11.21 -13.41 0.38
N ALA A 107 12.12 -14.21 -0.20
CA ALA A 107 13.28 -13.67 -0.89
C ALA A 107 12.88 -12.86 -2.14
N CYS A 108 11.91 -13.35 -2.91
CA CYS A 108 11.38 -12.65 -4.09
C CYS A 108 10.74 -11.32 -3.72
N GLU A 109 10.02 -11.28 -2.60
CA GLU A 109 9.37 -10.09 -2.06
C GLU A 109 10.38 -9.02 -1.68
N VAL A 110 11.44 -9.37 -0.94
CA VAL A 110 12.50 -8.41 -0.56
C VAL A 110 13.17 -7.83 -1.81
N LEU A 111 13.49 -8.68 -2.77
CA LEU A 111 14.08 -8.26 -4.04
C LEU A 111 13.13 -7.34 -4.83
N TYR A 112 11.85 -7.71 -4.89
CA TYR A 112 10.83 -6.93 -5.60
C TYR A 112 10.61 -5.57 -4.95
N GLY A 113 10.52 -5.51 -3.62
CA GLY A 113 10.38 -4.27 -2.87
C GLY A 113 11.56 -3.36 -3.09
N LEU A 114 12.78 -3.89 -3.01
CA LEU A 114 13.99 -3.12 -3.27
C LEU A 114 13.98 -2.58 -4.70
N ILE A 115 13.85 -3.42 -5.72
CA ILE A 115 13.92 -2.97 -7.12
C ILE A 115 12.79 -1.98 -7.44
N SER A 116 11.54 -2.31 -7.08
CA SER A 116 10.38 -1.51 -7.46
C SER A 116 10.35 -0.16 -6.76
N LEU A 117 10.75 -0.10 -5.49
CA LEU A 117 10.69 1.13 -4.70
C LEU A 117 11.97 1.96 -4.84
N THR A 118 13.13 1.36 -5.14
CA THR A 118 14.38 2.13 -5.32
C THR A 118 14.51 2.77 -6.70
N ASN A 119 13.99 2.16 -7.76
CA ASN A 119 14.16 2.67 -9.12
C ASN A 119 13.47 4.03 -9.37
N GLY A 120 12.44 4.38 -8.59
CA GLY A 120 11.71 5.65 -8.70
C GLY A 120 12.27 6.79 -7.85
N PHE A 121 13.11 6.49 -6.87
CA PHE A 121 13.65 7.48 -5.94
C PHE A 121 15.17 7.45 -5.99
N THR A 122 15.77 8.48 -6.61
CA THR A 122 17.21 8.74 -6.54
C THR A 122 17.57 9.19 -5.12
N VAL A 123 17.60 8.25 -4.16
CA VAL A 123 18.00 8.56 -2.79
C VAL A 123 19.53 8.44 -2.66
N PRO A 124 20.24 9.54 -2.35
CA PRO A 124 21.70 9.56 -2.48
C PRO A 124 22.46 8.78 -1.40
N ARG A 125 21.77 8.23 -0.37
CA ARG A 125 22.46 7.77 0.83
C ARG A 125 21.69 6.69 1.60
N TRP A 126 21.71 5.48 1.06
CA TRP A 126 21.30 4.26 1.76
C TRP A 126 22.26 3.94 2.91
N ARG A 127 22.06 4.54 4.10
CA ARG A 127 22.90 4.24 5.28
C ARG A 127 22.18 3.50 6.41
N SER A 128 20.87 3.35 6.35
CA SER A 128 20.12 2.58 7.35
C SER A 128 18.84 2.04 6.74
N PHE A 129 18.84 0.78 6.31
CA PHE A 129 17.63 0.05 5.97
C PHE A 129 17.22 -0.80 7.17
N LEU A 130 15.95 -0.70 7.55
CA LEU A 130 15.29 -1.75 8.31
C LEU A 130 14.30 -2.40 7.34
N ILE A 131 14.60 -3.62 6.90
CA ILE A 131 13.67 -4.44 6.13
C ILE A 131 12.91 -5.24 7.17
N ILE A 132 11.60 -4.99 7.27
CA ILE A 132 10.71 -5.73 8.15
C ILE A 132 9.96 -6.72 7.26
N ILE A 133 10.38 -7.98 7.32
CA ILE A 133 9.64 -9.09 6.72
C ILE A 133 8.51 -9.44 7.68
N LEU A 134 7.27 -9.23 7.24
CA LEU A 134 6.10 -9.71 7.97
C LEU A 134 5.94 -11.19 7.64
N LEU A 135 6.36 -12.07 8.55
CA LEU A 135 6.22 -13.51 8.37
C LEU A 135 4.74 -13.89 8.40
N SER A 136 4.14 -14.09 7.22
CA SER A 136 2.87 -14.81 7.07
C SER A 136 3.15 -16.31 7.14
N THR A 137 3.05 -16.91 8.33
CA THR A 137 3.02 -18.38 8.54
C THR A 137 1.65 -18.96 8.22
#